data_AF-A0A1J1I6C5-F1
#
_entry.id   AF-A0A1J1I6C5-F1
#
_cell.length_a   1.000
_cell.length_b   1.000
_cell.length_c   1.000
_cell.angle_alpha   90.00
_cell.angle_beta   90.00
_cell.angle_gamma   90.00
#
_symmetry.space_group_name_H-M   'P 1'
#
loop_
_entity.id
_entity.type
_entity.pdbx_description
1 polymer ?
#
loop_
_entity_poly.entity_id
_entity_poly.type
_entity_poly.pdbx_seq_one_letter_code
_entity_poly.pdbx_strand_id
1 'polypeptide(L)'
;MEFLSNIKEKDELLAILHIAIDRIYKKETSKKYSKYSEELDYISNVYTEYCSDKITKSELLEYFPIEEDLKEYVVKAIELRKPKVFQHLIDLHNSSQIPLMKFLDWDLNFVLGNSLLASFRQQFATLIFNCMKGKETEFISVEINRDMLNKMIQELELVSNS
;
A
#
# COMPACT_ATOMS: atom_id res chain seq x y z
N MET A 1 11.18 -22.48 -15.73
CA MET A 1 9.83 -21.86 -15.66
C MET A 1 9.10 -22.13 -16.97
N GLU A 2 8.44 -23.28 -17.10
CA GLU A 2 7.63 -23.56 -18.30
C GLU A 2 6.42 -22.62 -18.41
N PHE A 3 5.90 -22.10 -17.29
CA PHE A 3 4.76 -21.19 -17.26
C PHE A 3 4.96 -19.95 -18.14
N LEU A 4 6.05 -19.19 -17.93
CA LEU A 4 6.33 -17.98 -18.71
C LEU A 4 6.66 -18.30 -20.17
N SER A 5 7.37 -19.40 -20.42
CA SER A 5 7.74 -19.81 -21.77
C SER A 5 6.57 -20.25 -22.66
N ASN A 6 5.41 -20.54 -22.07
CA ASN A 6 4.19 -20.86 -22.81
C ASN A 6 3.38 -19.61 -23.20
N ILE A 7 3.75 -18.42 -22.71
CA ILE A 7 3.04 -17.18 -23.00
C ILE A 7 3.50 -16.65 -24.35
N LYS A 8 2.57 -16.58 -25.30
CA LYS A 8 2.82 -16.05 -26.65
C LYS A 8 2.05 -14.76 -26.93
N GLU A 9 1.03 -14.47 -26.13
CA GLU A 9 0.18 -13.31 -26.32
C GLU A 9 0.57 -12.19 -25.34
N LYS A 10 0.74 -10.99 -25.89
CA LYS A 10 1.04 -9.77 -25.12
C LYS A 10 0.03 -9.52 -24.00
N ASP A 11 -1.26 -9.66 -24.30
CA ASP A 11 -2.32 -9.33 -23.33
C ASP A 11 -2.33 -10.31 -22.15
N GLU A 12 -2.00 -11.58 -22.41
CA GLU A 12 -1.81 -12.58 -21.35
C GLU A 12 -0.59 -12.25 -20.48
N LEU A 13 0.54 -11.89 -21.09
CA LEU A 13 1.74 -11.46 -20.36
C LEU A 13 1.46 -10.26 -19.46
N LEU A 14 0.83 -9.20 -20.00
CA LEU A 14 0.50 -8.01 -19.24
C LEU A 14 -0.47 -8.31 -18.09
N ALA A 15 -1.45 -9.18 -18.31
CA ALA A 15 -2.36 -9.61 -17.24
C ALA A 15 -1.59 -10.31 -16.10
N ILE A 16 -0.69 -11.23 -16.43
CA ILE A 16 0.14 -11.95 -15.44
C ILE A 16 1.04 -10.99 -14.68
N LEU A 17 1.72 -10.07 -15.38
CA LEU A 17 2.55 -9.05 -14.75
C LEU A 17 1.72 -8.17 -13.81
N HIS A 18 0.57 -7.66 -14.25
CA HIS A 18 -0.28 -6.83 -13.38
C HIS A 18 -0.77 -7.59 -12.14
N ILE A 19 -1.12 -8.86 -12.28
CA ILE A 19 -1.52 -9.72 -11.16
C ILE A 19 -0.36 -9.93 -10.19
N ALA A 20 0.84 -10.24 -10.67
CA ALA A 20 2.02 -10.39 -9.82
C ALA A 20 2.32 -9.08 -9.07
N ILE A 21 2.25 -7.94 -9.76
CA ILE A 21 2.43 -6.64 -9.12
C ILE A 21 1.34 -6.38 -8.06
N ASP A 22 0.08 -6.77 -8.30
CA ASP A 22 -0.99 -6.62 -7.31
C ASP A 22 -0.80 -7.50 -6.07
N ARG A 23 -0.11 -8.65 -6.20
CA ARG A 23 0.27 -9.50 -5.04
C ARG A 23 1.25 -8.82 -4.09
N ILE A 24 2.12 -7.95 -4.59
CA ILE A 24 3.01 -7.16 -3.73
C ILE A 24 2.19 -6.38 -2.70
N TYR A 25 1.02 -5.88 -3.10
CA TYR A 25 0.10 -5.14 -2.23
C TYR A 25 -0.90 -6.01 -1.47
N LYS A 26 -0.78 -7.35 -1.50
CA LYS A 26 -1.76 -8.31 -0.95
C LYS A 26 -3.20 -8.11 -1.46
N LYS A 27 -3.40 -7.56 -2.66
CA LYS A 27 -4.75 -7.50 -3.23
C LYS A 27 -5.21 -8.90 -3.63
N GLU A 28 -6.51 -9.19 -3.43
CA GLU A 28 -7.09 -10.44 -3.94
C GLU A 28 -6.83 -10.56 -5.44
N THR A 29 -6.11 -11.60 -5.83
CA THR A 29 -5.79 -11.84 -7.23
C THR A 29 -6.85 -12.69 -7.91
N SER A 30 -6.99 -12.49 -9.22
CA SER A 30 -7.92 -13.24 -10.07
C SER A 30 -7.82 -14.76 -9.85
N LYS A 31 -8.99 -15.41 -9.68
CA LYS A 31 -9.11 -16.88 -9.58
C LYS A 31 -8.56 -17.61 -10.82
N LYS A 32 -8.43 -16.93 -11.96
CA LYS A 32 -7.94 -17.51 -13.22
C LYS A 32 -6.51 -18.07 -13.11
N TYR A 33 -5.66 -17.42 -12.32
CA TYR A 33 -4.24 -17.77 -12.19
C TYR A 33 -3.90 -18.29 -10.79
N SER A 34 -4.89 -18.66 -9.97
CA SER A 34 -4.67 -19.16 -8.61
C SER A 34 -3.78 -20.42 -8.57
N LYS A 35 -3.85 -21.26 -9.62
CA LYS A 35 -3.04 -22.46 -9.77
C LYS A 35 -1.55 -22.19 -10.01
N TYR A 36 -1.17 -20.96 -10.38
CA TYR A 36 0.21 -20.54 -10.62
C TYR A 36 0.72 -19.62 -9.51
N SER A 37 0.35 -19.93 -8.25
CA SER A 37 0.64 -19.03 -7.14
C SER A 37 2.14 -18.85 -6.91
N GLU A 38 2.91 -19.93 -7.00
CA GLU A 38 4.35 -19.90 -6.75
C GLU A 38 5.08 -19.09 -7.83
N GLU A 39 4.68 -19.24 -9.10
CA GLU A 39 5.25 -18.49 -10.22
C GLU A 39 4.91 -17.00 -10.12
N LEU A 40 3.69 -16.65 -9.70
CA LEU A 40 3.31 -15.27 -9.48
C LEU A 40 4.07 -14.65 -8.30
N ASP A 41 4.31 -15.41 -7.23
CA ASP A 41 5.11 -14.94 -6.10
C ASP A 41 6.58 -14.75 -6.50
N TYR A 42 7.11 -15.64 -7.33
CA TYR A 42 8.44 -15.51 -7.92
C TYR A 42 8.56 -14.20 -8.74
N ILE A 43 7.63 -13.95 -9.66
CA ILE A 43 7.61 -12.72 -10.48
C ILE A 43 7.51 -11.48 -9.58
N SER A 44 6.70 -11.54 -8.53
CA SER A 44 6.55 -10.45 -7.55
C SER A 44 7.86 -10.15 -6.82
N ASN A 45 8.62 -11.18 -6.45
CA ASN A 45 9.92 -11.05 -5.80
C ASN A 45 10.97 -10.43 -6.73
N VAL A 46 11.08 -10.94 -7.97
CA VAL A 46 11.98 -10.37 -8.98
C VAL A 46 11.67 -8.89 -9.22
N TYR A 47 10.37 -8.55 -9.31
CA TYR A 47 9.98 -7.17 -9.49
C TYR A 47 10.30 -6.29 -8.28
N THR A 48 10.16 -6.83 -7.06
CA THR A 48 10.57 -6.15 -5.81
C THR A 48 12.07 -5.88 -5.79
N GLU A 49 12.89 -6.83 -6.22
CA GLU A 49 14.34 -6.68 -6.35
C GLU A 49 14.71 -5.60 -7.37
N TYR A 50 14.05 -5.58 -8.52
CA TYR A 50 14.24 -4.55 -9.54
C TYR A 50 13.81 -3.15 -9.06
N CYS A 51 12.69 -3.06 -8.34
CA CYS A 51 12.23 -1.79 -7.76
C CYS A 51 13.17 -1.28 -6.67
N SER A 52 13.89 -2.19 -5.99
CA SER A 52 14.87 -1.89 -4.96
C SER A 52 16.28 -1.67 -5.52
N ASP A 53 16.43 -1.59 -6.84
CA ASP A 53 17.70 -1.44 -7.56
C ASP A 53 18.75 -2.51 -7.21
N LYS A 54 18.31 -3.72 -6.80
CA LYS A 54 19.19 -4.87 -6.52
C LYS A 54 19.62 -5.60 -7.78
N ILE A 55 18.79 -5.53 -8.81
CA ILE A 55 19.03 -6.11 -10.13
C ILE A 55 18.85 -5.04 -11.19
N THR A 56 19.63 -5.12 -12.24
CA THR A 56 19.58 -4.26 -13.41
C THR A 56 18.45 -4.67 -14.35
N LYS A 57 18.15 -3.80 -15.33
CA LYS A 57 17.19 -4.11 -16.39
C LYS A 57 17.60 -5.33 -17.24
N SER A 58 18.89 -5.56 -17.43
CA SER A 58 19.38 -6.72 -18.19
C SER A 58 19.09 -8.00 -17.41
N GLU A 59 19.48 -8.04 -16.13
CA GLU A 59 19.22 -9.19 -15.23
C GLU A 59 17.72 -9.44 -15.06
N LEU A 60 16.91 -8.38 -14.97
CA LEU A 60 15.45 -8.51 -14.95
C LEU A 60 14.95 -9.34 -16.13
N LEU A 61 15.40 -9.05 -17.35
CA LEU A 61 14.95 -9.74 -18.56
C LEU A 61 15.42 -11.20 -18.63
N GLU A 62 16.52 -11.56 -17.97
CA GLU A 62 16.98 -12.95 -17.87
C GLU A 62 16.03 -13.83 -17.05
N TYR A 63 15.30 -13.23 -16.09
CA TYR A 63 14.28 -13.93 -15.32
C TYR A 63 12.98 -14.20 -16.10
N PHE A 64 12.81 -13.63 -17.30
CA PHE A 64 11.63 -13.86 -18.14
C PHE A 64 12.03 -14.63 -19.41
N PRO A 65 11.93 -15.99 -19.41
CA PRO A 65 12.22 -16.82 -20.58
C PRO A 65 11.06 -16.77 -21.59
N ILE A 66 10.83 -15.58 -22.16
CA ILE A 66 9.78 -15.25 -23.12
C ILE A 66 10.36 -14.84 -24.48
N GLU A 67 9.51 -14.76 -25.50
CA GLU A 67 9.90 -14.30 -26.84
C GLU A 67 10.45 -12.85 -26.81
N GLU A 68 11.43 -12.56 -27.67
CA GLU A 68 12.21 -11.31 -27.63
C GLU A 68 11.33 -10.06 -27.88
N ASP A 69 10.31 -10.20 -28.73
CA ASP A 69 9.31 -9.19 -29.01
C ASP A 69 8.42 -8.85 -27.79
N LEU A 70 8.31 -9.77 -26.84
CA LEU A 70 7.54 -9.58 -25.62
C LEU A 70 8.32 -8.90 -24.49
N LYS A 71 9.65 -8.96 -24.50
CA LYS A 71 10.51 -8.40 -23.44
C LYS A 71 10.33 -6.89 -23.23
N GLU A 72 10.07 -6.14 -24.30
CA GLU A 72 9.82 -4.69 -24.16
C GLU A 72 8.58 -4.40 -23.30
N TYR A 73 7.54 -5.24 -23.39
CA TYR A 73 6.32 -5.08 -22.60
C TYR A 73 6.54 -5.38 -21.11
N VAL A 74 7.43 -6.33 -20.79
CA VAL A 74 7.83 -6.60 -19.40
C VAL A 74 8.37 -5.33 -18.76
N VAL A 75 9.37 -4.71 -19.40
CA VAL A 75 10.01 -3.50 -18.92
C VAL A 75 9.00 -2.36 -18.80
N LYS A 76 8.19 -2.13 -19.83
CA LYS A 76 7.18 -1.04 -19.82
C LYS A 76 6.17 -1.21 -18.68
N ALA A 77 5.65 -2.42 -18.47
CA ALA A 77 4.68 -2.69 -17.41
C ALA A 77 5.27 -2.49 -16.00
N ILE A 78 6.50 -2.94 -15.81
CA ILE A 78 7.28 -2.82 -14.58
C ILE A 78 7.63 -1.36 -14.29
N GLU A 79 8.15 -0.61 -15.25
CA GLU A 79 8.50 0.80 -15.06
C GLU A 79 7.29 1.66 -14.72
N LEU A 80 6.14 1.41 -15.37
CA LEU A 80 4.90 2.13 -15.11
C LEU A 80 4.45 2.05 -13.64
N ARG A 81 4.72 0.92 -12.97
CA ARG A 81 4.29 0.67 -11.58
C ARG A 81 5.43 0.82 -10.57
N LYS A 82 6.69 1.00 -11.01
CA LYS A 82 7.88 1.07 -10.14
C LYS A 82 7.75 2.13 -9.05
N PRO A 83 7.30 3.38 -9.32
CA PRO A 83 7.16 4.39 -8.27
C PRO A 83 6.19 3.98 -7.16
N LYS A 84 5.08 3.32 -7.51
CA LYS A 84 4.08 2.88 -6.54
C LYS A 84 4.59 1.71 -5.70
N VAL A 85 5.29 0.76 -6.32
CA VAL A 85 5.88 -0.37 -5.59
C VAL A 85 6.98 0.12 -4.67
N PHE A 86 7.85 1.00 -5.16
CA PHE A 86 8.91 1.58 -4.36
C PHE A 86 8.37 2.31 -3.13
N GLN A 87 7.35 3.16 -3.29
CA GLN A 87 6.68 3.81 -2.16
C GLN A 87 6.09 2.79 -1.18
N HIS A 88 5.46 1.72 -1.68
CA HIS A 88 4.92 0.67 -0.83
C HIS A 88 6.00 -0.07 -0.04
N LEU A 89 7.18 -0.31 -0.64
CA LEU A 89 8.31 -0.93 0.06
C LEU A 89 8.87 -0.01 1.15
N ILE A 90 8.94 1.30 0.90
CA ILE A 90 9.28 2.30 1.93
C ILE A 90 8.25 2.26 3.07
N ASP A 91 6.96 2.27 2.72
CA ASP A 91 5.88 2.21 3.71
C ASP A 91 5.96 0.94 4.56
N LEU A 92 6.24 -0.21 3.92
CA LEU A 92 6.43 -1.49 4.59
C LEU A 92 7.64 -1.47 5.53
N HIS A 93 8.74 -0.85 5.11
CA HIS A 93 9.92 -0.69 5.94
C HIS A 93 9.63 0.19 7.15
N ASN A 94 9.01 1.36 6.95
CA ASN A 94 8.70 2.31 8.02
C ASN A 94 7.65 1.76 9.00
N SER A 95 6.67 1.01 8.49
CA SER A 95 5.63 0.37 9.30
C SER A 95 6.08 -0.87 10.07
N SER A 96 7.33 -1.33 9.88
CA SER A 96 7.82 -2.57 10.49
C SER A 96 7.97 -2.48 12.01
N GLN A 97 8.31 -1.29 12.52
CA GLN A 97 8.54 -1.07 13.95
C GLN A 97 7.41 -0.27 14.61
N ILE A 98 6.87 0.73 13.90
CA ILE A 98 5.87 1.67 14.42
C ILE A 98 4.73 1.76 13.40
N PRO A 99 3.45 1.81 13.82
CA PRO A 99 2.35 2.02 12.89
C PRO A 99 2.54 3.29 12.06
N LEU A 100 2.58 3.15 10.74
CA LEU A 100 2.70 4.25 9.80
C LEU A 100 1.31 4.77 9.45
N MET A 101 0.99 5.99 9.86
CA MET A 101 -0.27 6.63 9.48
C MET A 101 -0.32 6.87 7.96
N LYS A 102 -1.36 6.37 7.30
CA LYS A 102 -1.62 6.54 5.86
C LYS A 102 -2.67 7.60 5.62
N PHE A 103 -3.76 7.57 6.39
CA PHE A 103 -4.87 8.51 6.27
C PHE A 103 -5.42 8.84 7.66
N LEU A 104 -5.92 10.06 7.79
CA LEU A 104 -6.66 10.53 8.95
C LEU A 104 -8.09 10.80 8.51
N ASP A 105 -9.05 10.21 9.21
CA ASP A 105 -10.47 10.52 9.09
C ASP A 105 -11.00 11.10 10.40
N TRP A 106 -12.12 11.79 10.37
CA TRP A 106 -12.68 12.41 11.57
C TRP A 106 -14.20 12.55 11.52
N ASP A 107 -14.82 12.39 12.69
CA ASP A 107 -16.24 12.62 12.91
C ASP A 107 -16.45 13.60 14.07
N LEU A 108 -17.46 14.47 13.96
CA LEU A 108 -17.82 15.44 15.00
C LEU A 108 -19.13 15.05 15.67
N ASN A 109 -19.09 14.81 16.97
CA ASN A 109 -20.23 14.40 17.76
C ASN A 109 -20.68 15.53 18.70
N PHE A 110 -22.00 15.71 18.78
CA PHE A 110 -22.64 16.66 19.69
C PHE A 110 -23.48 15.92 20.71
N VAL A 111 -23.13 16.06 21.98
CA VAL A 111 -23.95 15.54 23.09
C VAL A 111 -24.82 16.68 23.59
N LEU A 112 -26.13 16.53 23.41
CA LEU A 112 -27.15 17.46 23.89
C LEU A 112 -27.82 16.87 25.14
N GLY A 113 -27.57 17.47 26.30
CA GLY A 113 -28.25 17.10 27.54
C GLY A 113 -29.61 17.79 27.68
N ASN A 114 -30.69 17.02 27.80
CA ASN A 114 -32.00 17.54 28.18
C ASN A 114 -32.11 17.55 29.72
N SER A 115 -31.68 18.66 30.35
CA SER A 115 -32.07 18.95 31.72
C SER A 115 -32.66 20.37 31.79
N LEU A 116 -33.75 20.52 32.54
CA LEU A 116 -34.55 21.74 32.68
C LEU A 116 -33.79 22.96 33.23
N LEU A 117 -32.51 22.81 33.61
CA LEU A 117 -31.74 23.83 34.32
C LEU A 117 -30.41 24.23 33.66
N ALA A 118 -29.93 23.50 32.66
CA ALA A 118 -28.80 23.94 31.82
C ALA A 118 -28.79 23.14 30.52
N SER A 119 -28.77 23.83 29.39
CA SER A 119 -28.47 23.20 28.09
C SER A 119 -26.99 22.78 28.07
N PHE A 120 -26.71 21.57 28.54
CA PHE A 120 -25.37 20.99 28.42
C PHE A 120 -25.14 20.61 26.96
N ARG A 121 -24.20 21.30 26.31
CA ARG A 121 -23.76 20.99 24.94
C ARG A 121 -22.27 20.66 25.00
N GLN A 122 -21.92 19.43 24.73
CA GLN A 122 -20.53 19.01 24.64
C GLN A 122 -20.21 18.56 23.22
N GLN A 123 -19.09 19.07 22.69
CA GLN A 123 -18.58 18.72 21.37
C GLN A 123 -17.33 17.87 21.56
N PHE A 124 -17.29 16.75 20.85
CA PHE A 124 -16.11 15.90 20.76
C PHE A 124 -15.87 15.52 19.31
N ALA A 125 -14.60 15.45 18.92
CA ALA A 125 -14.21 14.87 17.65
C ALA A 125 -13.70 13.46 17.89
N THR A 126 -14.08 12.53 17.03
CA THR A 126 -13.46 11.21 16.94
C THR A 126 -12.46 11.26 15.81
N LEU A 127 -11.18 11.12 16.10
CA LEU A 127 -10.13 11.00 15.09
C LEU A 127 -9.87 9.52 14.82
N ILE A 128 -9.85 9.14 13.55
CA ILE A 128 -9.61 7.77 13.10
C ILE A 128 -8.32 7.77 12.28
N PHE A 129 -7.26 7.25 12.89
CA PHE A 129 -5.97 7.07 12.24
C PHE A 129 -5.94 5.71 11.53
N ASN A 130 -5.85 5.75 10.21
CA ASN A 130 -5.68 4.57 9.37
C ASN A 130 -4.18 4.31 9.23
N CYS A 131 -3.69 3.33 9.95
CA CYS A 131 -2.28 3.00 10.03
C CYS A 131 -1.96 1.70 9.28
N MET A 132 -0.72 1.60 8.84
CA MET A 132 -0.12 0.36 8.35
C MET A 132 0.87 -0.13 9.40
N LYS A 133 0.78 -1.40 9.79
CA LYS A 133 1.75 -2.05 10.68
C LYS A 133 2.24 -3.34 10.02
N GLY A 134 3.48 -3.32 9.55
CA GLY A 134 3.97 -4.33 8.61
C GLY A 134 3.01 -4.48 7.42
N LYS A 135 2.48 -5.68 7.20
CA LYS A 135 1.57 -5.95 6.08
C LYS A 135 0.08 -5.90 6.45
N GLU A 136 -0.27 -5.32 7.59
CA GLU A 136 -1.64 -5.24 8.11
C GLU A 136 -2.10 -3.79 8.22
N THR A 137 -3.41 -3.59 8.11
CA THR A 137 -4.05 -2.29 8.36
C THR A 137 -4.55 -2.28 9.80
N GLU A 138 -4.22 -1.20 10.52
CA GLU A 138 -4.61 -0.97 11.90
C GLU A 138 -5.39 0.35 11.97
N PHE A 139 -6.49 0.35 12.73
CA PHE A 139 -7.29 1.55 12.93
C PHE A 139 -7.18 1.96 14.40
N ILE A 140 -6.69 3.18 14.63
CA ILE A 140 -6.60 3.77 15.97
C ILE A 140 -7.66 4.86 16.03
N SER A 141 -8.62 4.74 16.94
CA SER A 141 -9.68 5.73 17.12
C SER A 141 -9.52 6.42 18.47
N VAL A 142 -9.58 7.76 18.47
CA VAL A 142 -9.41 8.57 19.68
C VAL A 142 -10.50 9.63 19.72
N GLU A 143 -11.25 9.67 20.81
CA GLU A 143 -12.17 10.77 21.10
C GLU A 143 -11.40 11.91 21.79
N ILE A 144 -11.52 13.11 21.23
CA ILE A 144 -10.83 14.30 21.71
C ILE A 144 -11.80 15.46 21.87
N ASN A 145 -11.58 16.26 22.90
CA ASN A 145 -12.21 17.57 23.03
C ASN A 145 -11.33 18.64 22.38
N ARG A 146 -11.86 19.87 22.31
CA ARG A 146 -11.17 21.01 21.69
C ARG A 146 -9.80 21.30 22.31
N ASP A 147 -9.68 21.21 23.63
CA ASP A 147 -8.43 21.54 24.33
C ASP A 147 -7.35 20.50 24.03
N MET A 148 -7.71 19.22 23.97
CA MET A 148 -6.83 18.12 23.58
C MET A 148 -6.40 18.24 22.12
N LEU A 149 -7.32 18.58 21.22
CA LEU A 149 -7.00 18.81 19.80
C LEU A 149 -5.98 19.94 19.63
N ASN A 150 -6.21 21.08 20.30
CA ASN A 150 -5.30 22.21 20.22
C ASN A 150 -3.88 21.85 20.73
N LYS A 151 -3.78 21.08 21.82
CA LYS A 151 -2.49 20.59 22.32
C LYS A 151 -1.81 19.66 21.31
N MET A 152 -2.55 18.72 20.72
CA MET A 152 -2.01 17.83 19.70
C MET A 152 -1.48 18.60 18.48
N ILE A 153 -2.20 19.62 18.01
CA ILE A 153 -1.76 20.47 16.89
C ILE A 153 -0.45 21.18 17.26
N GLN A 154 -0.36 21.76 18.45
CA GLN A 154 0.85 22.45 18.92
C GLN A 154 2.07 21.51 18.93
N GLU A 155 1.92 20.30 19.47
CA GLU A 155 3.02 19.32 19.49
C GLU A 155 3.45 18.90 18.07
N LEU A 156 2.50 18.74 17.14
CA LEU A 156 2.81 18.42 15.74
C LEU A 156 3.51 19.57 15.02
N GLU A 157 3.11 20.81 15.27
CA GLU A 157 3.75 22.00 14.70
C GLU A 157 5.20 22.17 15.19
N LEU A 158 5.49 21.81 16.44
CA LEU A 158 6.86 21.83 16.97
C LEU A 158 7.77 20.85 16.22
N VAL A 159 7.28 19.66 15.91
CA VAL A 159 8.04 18.63 15.16
C VAL A 159 8.13 18.96 13.67
N SER A 160 7.13 19.64 13.09
CA SER A 160 7.16 20.01 11.67
C SER A 160 8.12 21.17 11.35
N ASN A 161 8.45 22.00 12.33
CA ASN A 161 9.31 23.18 12.16
C ASN A 161 10.78 22.93 12.58
N SER A 162 11.11 21.72 13.00
CA SER A 162 12.47 21.26 13.33
C SER A 162 13.13 20.57 12.14
#